data_AF-A0A971QAW3-F1
#
_entry.id   AF-A0A971QAW3-F1
#
_cell.length_a   1.000
_cell.length_b   1.000
_cell.length_c   1.000
_cell.angle_alpha   90.00
_cell.angle_beta   90.00
_cell.angle_gamma   90.00
#
_symmetry.space_group_name_H-M   'P 1'
#
loop_
_entity.id
_entity.type
_entity.pdbx_description
1 polymer ?
#
loop_
_entity_poly.entity_id
_entity_poly.type
_entity_poly.pdbx_seq_one_letter_code
_entity_poly.pdbx_strand_id
1 'polypeptide(L)'
;MEINTSTLLGGHDVPLLPVRMLNEYAYCPRLFHLMHVEGRWADNVYTVEGRAVHRRVDKLDHVLPEAVGEGQSSVASGQPSIGETP
;
A
#
# COMPACT_ATOMS: atom_id res chain seq x y z
N MET A 1 -15.58 -33.55 -7.20
CA MET A 1 -14.38 -32.81 -7.64
C MET A 1 -14.28 -31.61 -6.74
N GLU A 2 -13.68 -31.78 -5.58
CA GLU A 2 -13.54 -30.70 -4.59
C GLU A 2 -12.22 -29.99 -4.88
N ILE A 3 -12.30 -28.70 -5.19
CA ILE A 3 -11.12 -27.86 -5.31
C ILE A 3 -10.65 -27.57 -3.88
N ASN A 4 -9.63 -28.30 -3.43
CA ASN A 4 -9.01 -28.06 -2.14
C ASN A 4 -8.18 -26.76 -2.23
N THR A 5 -8.70 -25.72 -1.59
CA THR A 5 -8.09 -24.38 -1.56
C THR A 5 -6.71 -24.34 -0.88
N SER A 6 -6.31 -25.38 -0.14
CA SER A 6 -4.97 -25.45 0.46
C SER A 6 -3.85 -25.66 -0.55
N THR A 7 -4.11 -26.27 -1.71
CA THR A 7 -3.07 -26.42 -2.76
C THR A 7 -2.85 -25.11 -3.55
N LEU A 8 -3.82 -24.19 -3.54
CA LEU A 8 -3.67 -22.86 -4.13
C LEU A 8 -2.89 -21.90 -3.23
N LEU A 9 -2.86 -22.19 -1.93
CA LEU A 9 -2.06 -21.51 -0.90
C LEU A 9 -0.74 -22.24 -0.64
N GLY A 10 -0.14 -22.85 -1.66
CA GLY A 10 1.32 -23.00 -1.64
C GLY A 10 1.88 -21.62 -1.31
N GLY A 11 2.73 -21.51 -0.29
CA GLY A 11 3.41 -20.27 0.04
C GLY A 11 4.22 -19.84 -1.17
N HIS A 12 3.59 -19.09 -2.06
CA HIS A 12 4.22 -18.61 -3.27
C HIS A 12 5.17 -17.53 -2.78
N ASP A 13 6.48 -17.77 -2.90
CA ASP A 13 7.53 -16.74 -2.83
C ASP A 13 7.41 -15.78 -4.02
N VAL A 14 6.19 -15.36 -4.35
CA VAL A 14 5.94 -14.33 -5.36
C VAL A 14 6.22 -12.99 -4.69
N PRO A 15 7.11 -12.17 -5.27
CA PRO A 15 7.35 -10.83 -4.76
C PRO A 15 6.03 -10.06 -4.71
N LEU A 16 5.73 -9.43 -3.57
CA LEU A 16 4.56 -8.58 -3.45
C LEU A 16 4.64 -7.45 -4.46
N LEU A 17 3.58 -7.30 -5.25
CA LEU A 17 3.46 -6.16 -6.15
C LEU A 17 2.97 -4.94 -5.35
N PRO A 18 3.66 -3.79 -5.40
CA PRO A 18 3.16 -2.59 -4.76
C PRO A 18 1.78 -2.22 -5.32
N VAL A 19 0.83 -1.90 -4.44
CA VAL A 19 -0.55 -1.52 -4.81
C VAL A 19 -0.58 -0.47 -5.90
N ARG A 20 0.36 0.47 -5.81
CA ARG A 20 0.57 1.49 -6.82
C ARG A 20 0.59 0.90 -8.23
N MET A 21 1.46 -0.08 -8.50
CA MET A 21 1.68 -0.66 -9.82
C MET A 21 0.42 -1.26 -10.47
N LEU A 22 -0.60 -1.61 -9.68
CA LEU A 22 -1.91 -2.01 -10.21
C LEU A 22 -2.57 -0.85 -10.96
N ASN A 23 -2.48 0.37 -10.43
CA ASN A 23 -2.99 1.58 -11.07
C ASN A 23 -2.24 1.88 -12.37
N GLU A 24 -0.90 1.79 -12.40
CA GLU A 24 -0.15 1.99 -13.64
C GLU A 24 -0.49 0.93 -14.70
N TYR A 25 -0.67 -0.34 -14.31
CA TYR A 25 -1.07 -1.39 -15.25
C TYR A 25 -2.48 -1.17 -15.80
N ALA A 26 -3.44 -0.84 -14.93
CA ALA A 26 -4.82 -0.57 -15.31
C ALA A 26 -4.92 0.66 -16.22
N TYR A 27 -4.09 1.68 -15.99
CA TYR A 27 -4.02 2.87 -16.84
C TYR A 27 -3.36 2.57 -18.19
N CYS A 28 -2.16 1.96 -18.19
CA CYS A 28 -1.42 1.62 -19.40
C CYS A 28 -0.39 0.50 -19.13
N PRO A 29 -0.54 -0.70 -19.73
CA PRO A 29 0.42 -1.80 -19.55
C PRO A 29 1.85 -1.44 -19.97
N ARG A 30 2.02 -0.56 -20.97
CA ARG A 30 3.33 -0.06 -21.37
C ARG A 30 3.99 0.78 -20.28
N LEU A 31 3.22 1.64 -19.60
CA LEU A 31 3.73 2.46 -18.51
C LEU A 31 4.20 1.58 -17.34
N PHE A 32 3.40 0.57 -16.98
CA PHE A 32 3.78 -0.44 -15.99
C PHE A 32 5.10 -1.13 -16.36
N HIS A 33 5.28 -1.56 -17.61
CA HIS A 33 6.51 -2.23 -18.03
C HIS A 33 7.74 -1.33 -17.84
N LEU A 34 7.66 -0.08 -18.32
CA LEU A 34 8.76 0.88 -18.19
C LEU A 34 9.11 1.13 -16.72
N MET A 35 8.13 1.29 -15.84
CA MET A 35 8.35 1.71 -14.46
C MET A 35 8.68 0.55 -13.52
N HIS A 36 7.98 -0.58 -13.65
CA HIS A 36 8.13 -1.73 -12.75
C HIS A 36 9.17 -2.73 -13.24
N VAL A 37 9.14 -3.07 -14.53
CA VAL A 37 10.00 -4.13 -15.10
C VAL A 37 11.36 -3.57 -15.49
N GLU A 38 11.39 -2.44 -16.20
CA GLU A 38 12.64 -1.78 -16.60
C GLU A 38 13.20 -0.82 -15.54
N GLY A 39 12.45 -0.52 -14.47
CA GLY A 39 12.88 0.37 -13.39
C GLY A 39 13.03 1.84 -13.81
N ARG A 40 12.40 2.26 -14.90
CA ARG A 40 12.50 3.63 -15.43
C ARG A 40 11.48 4.54 -14.77
N TRP A 41 11.99 5.38 -13.88
CA TRP A 41 11.19 6.33 -13.12
C TRP A 41 11.69 7.77 -13.36
N ALA A 42 10.75 8.71 -13.48
CA ALA A 42 11.04 10.14 -13.43
C ALA A 42 10.05 10.83 -12.50
N ASP A 43 10.57 11.65 -11.59
CA ASP A 43 9.72 12.46 -10.72
C ASP A 43 9.08 13.60 -11.51
N ASN A 44 7.82 13.86 -11.19
CA ASN A 44 7.10 15.07 -11.61
C ASN A 44 6.85 16.00 -10.41
N VAL A 45 6.35 17.20 -10.69
CA VAL A 45 6.08 18.24 -9.67
C VAL A 45 5.21 17.69 -8.53
N TYR A 46 4.14 16.95 -8.86
CA TYR A 46 3.22 16.39 -7.87
C TYR A 46 3.87 15.33 -6.98
N THR A 47 4.76 14.50 -7.53
CA THR A 47 5.49 13.49 -6.74
C THR A 47 6.52 14.12 -5.80
N VAL A 48 7.17 15.21 -6.24
CA VAL A 48 8.12 15.96 -5.41
C VAL A 48 7.38 16.66 -4.27
N GLU A 49 6.29 17.35 -4.59
CA GLU A 49 5.45 18.06 -3.62
C GLU A 49 4.84 17.09 -2.60
N GLY A 50 4.28 15.96 -3.06
CA GLY A 50 3.71 14.93 -2.21
C GLY A 50 4.72 14.40 -1.18
N ARG A 51 5.96 14.11 -1.60
CA ARG A 51 7.05 13.74 -0.68
C ARG A 51 7.37 14.84 0.33
N ALA A 52 7.39 16.10 -0.10
CA ALA A 52 7.68 17.21 0.79
C ALA A 52 6.60 17.38 1.87
N VAL A 53 5.33 17.20 1.51
CA VAL A 53 4.19 17.25 2.43
C VAL A 53 4.18 16.05 3.38
N HIS A 54 4.45 14.84 2.88
CA HIS A 54 4.43 13.61 3.66
C HIS A 54 5.68 13.41 4.55
N ARG A 55 6.76 14.16 4.32
CA ARG A 55 8.06 14.05 5.04
C ARG A 55 7.96 13.92 6.56
N ARG A 56 6.98 14.56 7.21
CA ARG A 56 6.83 14.51 8.67
C ARG A 56 6.19 13.20 9.13
N VAL A 57 5.11 12.77 8.46
CA VAL A 57 4.36 11.57 8.85
C VAL A 57 5.11 10.30 8.44
N ASP A 58 5.82 10.32 7.32
CA ASP A 58 6.62 9.17 6.86
C ASP A 58 7.78 8.81 7.81
N LYS A 59 8.17 9.72 8.71
CA LYS A 59 9.17 9.46 9.75
C LYS A 59 8.60 8.76 10.99
N LEU A 60 7.29 8.78 11.16
CA LEU A 60 6.63 8.14 12.28
C LEU A 60 6.37 6.69 11.89
N ASP A 61 7.03 5.77 12.56
CA ASP A 61 6.76 4.34 12.39
C ASP A 61 5.46 4.03 13.13
N HIS A 62 4.34 4.13 12.41
CA HIS A 62 3.06 3.69 12.92
C HIS A 62 3.00 2.18 12.80
N VAL A 63 3.36 1.49 13.88
CA VAL A 63 3.16 0.04 13.99
C VAL A 63 1.67 -0.20 13.81
N LEU A 64 1.29 -0.69 12.63
CA LEU A 64 -0.06 -1.18 12.41
C LEU A 64 -0.29 -2.29 13.43
N PRO A 65 -1.42 -2.28 14.15
CA PRO A 65 -1.73 -3.38 15.06
C PRO A 65 -1.66 -4.69 14.27
N GLU A 66 -1.10 -5.70 14.91
CA GLU A 66 -0.94 -7.02 14.31
C GLU A 66 -2.31 -7.47 13.78
N ALA A 67 -2.35 -7.89 12.52
CA ALA A 67 -3.61 -8.24 11.86
C ALA A 67 -4.22 -9.43 12.60
N VAL A 68 -5.22 -9.15 13.44
CA VAL A 68 -6.00 -10.17 14.12
C VAL A 68 -6.78 -10.94 13.04
N GLY A 69 -6.41 -12.20 12.85
CA GLY A 69 -7.06 -13.13 11.95
C GLY A 69 -8.58 -13.12 12.15
N GLU A 70 -9.28 -13.19 11.03
CA GLU A 70 -10.72 -12.97 10.85
C GLU A 70 -11.59 -13.28 12.09
N GLY A 71 -12.27 -12.25 12.59
CA GLY A 71 -13.39 -12.43 13.50
C GLY A 71 -13.64 -11.30 14.49
N GLN A 72 -13.73 -10.04 14.03
CA GLN A 72 -14.74 -9.05 14.47
C GLN A 72 -14.39 -7.65 13.98
N SER A 73 -15.17 -7.19 13.01
CA SER A 73 -15.38 -5.76 12.76
C SER A 73 -16.03 -5.15 14.01
N SER A 74 -15.29 -4.32 14.74
CA SER A 74 -15.89 -3.21 15.47
C SER A 74 -14.96 -2.03 15.41
N VAL A 75 -15.31 -1.13 14.49
CA VAL A 75 -14.78 0.23 14.43
C VAL A 75 -14.98 0.88 15.80
N ALA A 76 -13.90 1.10 16.53
CA ALA A 76 -13.84 2.09 17.60
C ALA A 76 -12.89 3.18 17.13
N SER A 77 -13.42 4.08 16.32
CA SER A 77 -12.80 5.35 15.96
C SER A 77 -12.69 6.22 17.21
N GLY A 78 -11.62 6.02 17.99
CA GLY A 78 -11.17 7.00 18.97
C GLY A 78 -10.73 8.25 18.22
N GLN A 79 -11.54 9.31 18.30
CA GLN A 79 -11.23 10.62 17.73
C GLN A 79 -9.84 11.08 18.20
N PRO A 80 -8.95 11.53 17.31
CA PRO A 80 -7.85 12.37 17.75
C PRO A 80 -8.46 13.68 18.22
N SER A 81 -8.35 13.98 19.51
CA SER A 81 -8.56 15.32 20.01
C SER A 81 -7.57 16.23 19.29
N ILE A 82 -8.10 17.06 18.39
CA ILE A 82 -7.38 18.23 17.90
C ILE A 82 -7.17 19.09 19.14
N GLY A 83 -5.97 18.99 19.72
CA GLY A 83 -5.54 19.86 20.79
C GLY A 83 -5.56 21.29 20.25
N GLU A 84 -6.60 22.02 20.62
CA GLU A 84 -6.60 23.48 20.62
C GLU A 84 -5.42 23.95 21.46
N THR A 85 -4.54 24.78 20.90
CA THR A 85 -4.00 26.02 21.49
C THR A 85 -2.76 26.52 20.72
N PRO A 86 -2.43 27.82 20.77
CA PRO A 86 -3.26 29.03 20.73
C PRO A 86 -3.19 29.74 19.36
#